data_AF-A0A1L3MJP4-F1
#
_entry.id   AF-A0A1L3MJP4-F1
#
_cell.length_a   1.000
_cell.length_b   1.000
_cell.length_c   1.000
_cell.angle_alpha   90.00
_cell.angle_beta   90.00
_cell.angle_gamma   90.00
#
_symmetry.space_group_name_H-M   'P 1'
#
loop_
_entity.id
_entity.type
_entity.pdbx_description
1 polymer ?
#
loop_
_entity_poly.entity_id
_entity_poly.type
_entity_poly.pdbx_seq_one_letter_code
_entity_poly.pdbx_strand_id
1 'polypeptide(L)'
;MPSSQSVEADLVDLLARSLPGQAKGTNSPSLRSIPGDFDIDGPPLATRIMVGESFAGWISRVAVRYDTPPRALLNDALGQTKMVTSTRAMIKLLSADPAAAARLGVPVGDLARWATPTALEVAAIAYGRTYRAPTAWQRAAHRFCPECLRRDQPYWRRAWAHPLTWVCTEHHVRLTARCPRCEREPFGTGTWVTRPVTVTECTHRQPTTARRSYRKIRRPCGADLRDADATVVSEVEVRAQEALHAFAEHHRDRFTMLGVTVTGAIAFDAFVELIADQARAPATTGALATRHVEAAAAVVSAASLEHAAALLDEHDLLAPHGVHAPVGPALRISARPHNPLLAAMQLTRHAGHLSPSAQLTYRTASGRPRYPDTDHSFRRPNAATPTLRVPRKQRSDLHLRLPEAGVRRPEPDPCWFPQVLWPGALPSLEAINPSGTGAPVTRAAGALLAAKVASLTSWGDLALELALPRHATHSAVGLTRALRRRGLWATILAEVDALVTRLQKTPPPIDYRVRRVVGDDVALLAKALDCAGRDRPPYASRPDLLRRFWELFTGGDVAFGPQAIALKDNNADYANFAKSRGQIYKDHAQLFATAHGYLARLRGVAVGGPLYWIPP
;
A
#
# COMPACT_ATOMS: atom_id res chain seq x y z
N MET A 1 -64.17 -50.14 -35.90
CA MET A 1 -65.16 -50.58 -34.89
C MET A 1 -65.46 -52.05 -35.11
N PRO A 2 -65.67 -52.87 -34.07
CA PRO A 2 -65.64 -52.60 -32.62
C PRO A 2 -64.31 -53.13 -31.99
N SER A 3 -63.65 -52.54 -30.97
CA SER A 3 -64.02 -52.31 -29.55
C SER A 3 -64.54 -53.58 -28.88
N SER A 4 -64.23 -53.97 -27.66
CA SER A 4 -63.45 -53.44 -26.54
C SER A 4 -63.68 -54.47 -25.41
N GLN A 5 -62.82 -54.46 -24.39
CA GLN A 5 -63.18 -54.89 -23.03
C GLN A 5 -63.55 -56.38 -22.84
N SER A 6 -62.59 -57.17 -22.35
CA SER A 6 -62.88 -58.14 -21.26
C SER A 6 -61.66 -58.83 -20.64
N VAL A 7 -60.45 -58.75 -21.22
CA VAL A 7 -59.30 -59.50 -20.67
C VAL A 7 -58.47 -58.70 -19.65
N GLU A 8 -58.62 -57.37 -19.60
CA GLU A 8 -57.95 -56.51 -18.61
C GLU A 8 -58.66 -56.47 -17.23
N ALA A 9 -59.89 -56.98 -17.15
CA ALA A 9 -60.68 -56.99 -15.91
C ALA A 9 -60.30 -58.13 -14.94
N ASP A 10 -59.73 -59.23 -15.44
CA ASP A 10 -59.41 -60.40 -14.60
C ASP A 10 -58.03 -60.32 -13.91
N LEU A 11 -57.08 -59.55 -14.45
CA LEU A 11 -55.77 -59.40 -13.82
C LEU A 11 -55.77 -58.33 -12.70
N VAL A 12 -56.67 -57.35 -12.78
CA VAL A 12 -56.84 -56.32 -11.75
C VAL A 12 -57.61 -56.86 -10.54
N ASP A 13 -58.58 -57.76 -10.73
CA ASP A 13 -59.34 -58.37 -9.61
C ASP A 13 -58.52 -59.42 -8.84
N LEU A 14 -57.55 -60.08 -9.49
CA LEU A 14 -56.59 -60.99 -8.85
C LEU A 14 -55.52 -60.24 -8.04
N LEU A 15 -55.13 -59.03 -8.46
CA LEU A 15 -54.18 -58.19 -7.71
C LEU A 15 -54.85 -57.41 -6.56
N ALA A 16 -56.16 -57.14 -6.64
CA ALA A 16 -56.90 -56.45 -5.59
C ALA A 16 -57.21 -57.33 -4.35
N ARG A 17 -57.20 -58.66 -4.48
CA ARG A 17 -57.47 -59.59 -3.34
C ARG A 17 -56.25 -59.95 -2.50
N SER A 18 -55.06 -59.44 -2.84
CA SER A 18 -53.83 -59.66 -2.06
C SER A 18 -53.33 -58.41 -1.32
N LEU A 19 -54.13 -57.34 -1.23
CA LEU A 19 -53.78 -56.12 -0.50
C LEU A 19 -54.90 -55.67 0.44
N PRO A 20 -54.78 -55.89 1.75
CA PRO A 20 -55.51 -55.10 2.73
C PRO A 20 -54.90 -53.69 2.79
N GLY A 21 -55.70 -52.72 2.34
CA GLY A 21 -56.05 -51.49 3.05
C GLY A 21 -54.93 -50.63 3.68
N GLN A 22 -54.75 -49.44 3.10
CA GLN A 22 -54.15 -48.28 3.77
C GLN A 22 -54.86 -47.95 5.08
N ALA A 23 -54.13 -48.00 6.20
CA ALA A 23 -54.03 -46.95 7.23
C ALA A 23 -53.42 -47.51 8.51
N LYS A 24 -52.08 -47.41 8.63
CA LYS A 24 -51.33 -47.09 9.85
C LYS A 24 -49.85 -47.38 9.60
N GLY A 25 -49.04 -46.33 9.76
CA GLY A 25 -47.58 -46.34 9.83
C GLY A 25 -46.89 -47.53 9.19
N THR A 26 -46.42 -47.36 7.95
CA THR A 26 -45.26 -48.11 7.50
C THR A 26 -44.08 -47.69 8.36
N ASN A 27 -43.98 -48.36 9.52
CA ASN A 27 -42.72 -48.76 10.09
C ASN A 27 -41.93 -49.42 8.94
N SER A 28 -41.19 -48.59 8.18
CA SER A 28 -39.86 -49.00 7.76
C SER A 28 -39.26 -49.64 9.01
N PRO A 29 -38.76 -50.90 8.97
CA PRO A 29 -38.22 -51.52 10.17
C PRO A 29 -37.27 -50.50 10.77
N SER A 30 -37.67 -49.89 11.90
CA SER A 30 -36.84 -48.90 12.52
C SER A 30 -35.60 -49.68 12.86
N LEU A 31 -34.47 -49.26 12.29
CA LEU A 31 -33.17 -49.76 12.70
C LEU A 31 -33.23 -49.79 14.23
N ARG A 32 -33.04 -50.97 14.83
CA ARG A 32 -33.17 -51.17 16.28
C ARG A 32 -32.52 -49.98 16.96
N SER A 33 -33.25 -49.28 17.84
CA SER A 33 -32.66 -48.18 18.60
C SER A 33 -31.43 -48.74 19.29
N ILE A 34 -30.25 -48.31 18.84
CA ILE A 34 -28.99 -48.78 19.41
C ILE A 34 -28.95 -48.20 20.83
N PRO A 35 -28.82 -49.02 21.87
CA PRO A 35 -28.66 -48.51 23.23
C PRO A 35 -27.32 -47.76 23.32
N GLY A 36 -27.39 -46.48 23.66
CA GLY A 36 -26.26 -45.56 23.70
C GLY A 36 -26.33 -44.54 22.56
N ASP A 37 -25.93 -43.30 22.83
CA ASP A 37 -25.92 -42.14 21.92
C ASP A 37 -24.97 -42.34 20.70
N PHE A 38 -25.10 -43.44 19.98
CA PHE A 38 -24.36 -43.74 18.76
C PHE A 38 -25.00 -43.01 17.58
N ASP A 39 -24.28 -42.05 17.04
CA ASP A 39 -24.62 -41.39 15.78
C ASP A 39 -24.49 -42.40 14.62
N ILE A 40 -25.63 -42.93 14.17
CA ILE A 40 -25.72 -43.91 13.07
C ILE A 40 -25.38 -43.26 11.72
N ASP A 41 -25.61 -41.95 11.62
CA ASP A 41 -25.35 -41.17 10.40
C ASP A 41 -23.90 -40.68 10.34
N GLY A 42 -23.18 -40.75 11.45
CA GLY A 42 -21.78 -40.38 11.59
C GLY A 42 -20.80 -41.53 11.30
N PRO A 43 -19.53 -41.20 11.03
CA PRO A 43 -18.51 -42.21 10.79
C PRO A 43 -18.21 -43.01 12.08
N PRO A 44 -18.17 -44.36 12.03
CA PRO A 44 -18.06 -45.19 13.24
C PRO A 44 -16.71 -45.07 13.97
N LEU A 45 -15.72 -44.42 13.35
CA LEU A 45 -14.36 -44.25 13.85
C LEU A 45 -13.87 -42.84 13.52
N ALA A 46 -14.18 -41.88 14.40
CA ALA A 46 -13.81 -40.48 14.21
C ALA A 46 -12.30 -40.29 13.92
N THR A 47 -12.00 -39.46 12.91
CA THR A 47 -10.63 -39.04 12.59
C THR A 47 -10.40 -37.63 13.10
N ARG A 48 -9.63 -37.50 14.18
CA ARG A 48 -9.31 -36.18 14.77
C ARG A 48 -8.60 -35.28 13.77
N ILE A 49 -9.14 -34.07 13.61
CA ILE A 49 -8.54 -32.96 12.86
C ILE A 49 -7.42 -32.35 13.70
N MET A 50 -6.22 -32.25 13.13
CA MET A 50 -5.07 -31.65 13.81
C MET A 50 -5.06 -30.13 13.62
N VAL A 51 -4.50 -29.41 14.59
CA VAL A 51 -4.38 -27.95 14.51
C VAL A 51 -3.51 -27.57 13.31
N GLY A 52 -4.03 -26.70 12.44
CA GLY A 52 -3.34 -26.28 11.22
C GLY A 52 -3.27 -27.35 10.12
N GLU A 53 -3.99 -28.48 10.25
CA GLU A 53 -4.06 -29.52 9.22
C GLU A 53 -4.73 -29.00 7.95
N SER A 54 -4.24 -29.44 6.81
CA SER A 54 -4.86 -29.19 5.51
C SER A 54 -6.02 -30.15 5.27
N PHE A 55 -7.08 -29.68 4.61
CA PHE A 55 -8.22 -30.53 4.25
C PHE A 55 -7.79 -31.77 3.44
N ALA A 56 -6.87 -31.60 2.48
CA ALA A 56 -6.35 -32.70 1.67
C ALA A 56 -5.63 -33.76 2.52
N GLY A 57 -4.86 -33.34 3.53
CA GLY A 57 -4.22 -34.25 4.47
C GLY A 57 -5.23 -34.99 5.35
N TRP A 58 -6.19 -34.25 5.92
CA TRP A 58 -7.23 -34.82 6.78
C TRP A 58 -8.09 -35.84 6.03
N ILE A 59 -8.65 -35.50 4.87
CA ILE A 59 -9.51 -36.43 4.10
C ILE A 59 -8.71 -37.65 3.61
N SER A 60 -7.40 -37.51 3.39
CA SER A 60 -6.53 -38.66 3.06
C SER A 60 -6.37 -39.61 4.25
N ARG A 61 -6.29 -39.10 5.49
CA ARG A 61 -6.28 -39.93 6.70
C ARG A 61 -7.62 -40.65 6.92
N VAL A 62 -8.74 -39.95 6.68
CA VAL A 62 -10.08 -40.57 6.69
C VAL A 62 -10.14 -41.68 5.65
N ALA A 63 -9.72 -41.39 4.41
CA ALA A 63 -9.72 -42.36 3.32
C ALA A 63 -8.92 -43.64 3.64
N VAL A 64 -7.76 -43.50 4.27
CA VAL A 64 -6.95 -44.66 4.70
C VAL A 64 -7.61 -45.41 5.84
N ARG A 65 -8.19 -44.70 6.82
CA ARG A 65 -8.87 -45.32 7.97
C ARG A 65 -10.06 -46.19 7.55
N TYR A 66 -10.75 -45.79 6.48
CA TYR A 66 -11.92 -46.48 5.93
C TYR A 66 -11.63 -47.31 4.68
N ASP A 67 -10.37 -47.41 4.25
CA ASP A 67 -9.94 -47.98 2.97
C ASP A 67 -10.81 -47.54 1.76
N THR A 68 -11.27 -46.29 1.80
CA THR A 68 -12.24 -45.73 0.84
C THR A 68 -11.65 -44.48 0.18
N PRO A 69 -11.60 -44.37 -1.16
CA PRO A 69 -11.04 -43.20 -1.83
C PRO A 69 -11.71 -41.88 -1.37
N PRO A 70 -10.97 -40.75 -1.27
CA PRO A 70 -11.55 -39.46 -0.88
C PRO A 70 -12.77 -39.05 -1.74
N ARG A 71 -12.75 -39.36 -3.04
CA ARG A 71 -13.89 -39.11 -3.92
C ARG A 71 -15.13 -39.92 -3.53
N ALA A 72 -14.96 -41.18 -3.16
CA ALA A 72 -16.08 -42.04 -2.79
C ALA A 72 -16.71 -41.57 -1.47
N LEU A 73 -15.88 -41.25 -0.47
CA LEU A 73 -16.32 -40.63 0.79
C LEU A 73 -17.13 -39.35 0.55
N LEU A 74 -16.62 -38.46 -0.30
CA LEU A 74 -17.32 -37.21 -0.63
C LEU A 74 -18.62 -37.43 -1.38
N ASN A 75 -18.66 -38.36 -2.34
CA ASN A 75 -19.86 -38.65 -3.12
C ASN A 75 -20.96 -39.25 -2.24
N ASP A 76 -20.58 -40.16 -1.34
CA ASP A 76 -21.49 -40.79 -0.37
C ASP A 76 -22.06 -39.74 0.59
N ALA A 77 -21.17 -38.94 1.19
CA ALA A 77 -21.57 -37.85 2.07
C ALA A 77 -22.44 -36.80 1.39
N LEU A 78 -22.21 -36.46 0.11
CA LEU A 78 -22.99 -35.46 -0.61
C LEU A 78 -24.24 -36.03 -1.29
N GLY A 79 -24.42 -37.36 -1.32
CA GLY A 79 -25.48 -38.03 -2.06
C GLY A 79 -25.47 -37.75 -3.57
N GLN A 80 -24.34 -37.32 -4.14
CA GLN A 80 -24.23 -36.88 -5.54
C GLN A 80 -22.88 -37.26 -6.16
N THR A 81 -22.89 -37.64 -7.45
CA THR A 81 -21.69 -37.93 -8.26
C THR A 81 -21.13 -36.68 -8.93
N LYS A 82 -21.00 -35.56 -8.20
CA LYS A 82 -20.39 -34.35 -8.77
C LYS A 82 -18.89 -34.55 -8.98
N MET A 83 -18.38 -34.14 -10.15
CA MET A 83 -16.95 -34.17 -10.44
C MET A 83 -16.23 -33.13 -9.57
N VAL A 84 -15.64 -33.57 -8.46
CA VAL A 84 -14.85 -32.68 -7.61
C VAL A 84 -13.39 -32.66 -8.07
N THR A 85 -12.92 -31.46 -8.45
CA THR A 85 -11.63 -31.27 -9.12
C THR A 85 -10.56 -30.58 -8.24
N SER A 86 -10.93 -30.04 -7.08
CA SER A 86 -10.00 -29.35 -6.17
C SER A 86 -10.44 -29.38 -4.71
N THR A 87 -9.49 -29.25 -3.78
CA THR A 87 -9.70 -29.11 -2.33
C THR A 87 -10.68 -27.98 -2.00
N ARG A 88 -10.59 -26.85 -2.69
CA ARG A 88 -11.50 -25.70 -2.47
C ARG A 88 -12.93 -26.01 -2.90
N ALA A 89 -13.12 -26.70 -4.01
CA ALA A 89 -14.45 -27.14 -4.44
C ALA A 89 -15.05 -28.11 -3.42
N MET A 90 -14.25 -29.01 -2.84
CA MET A 90 -14.68 -29.92 -1.77
C MET A 90 -15.15 -29.15 -0.54
N ILE A 91 -14.32 -28.24 -0.03
CA ILE A 91 -14.65 -27.42 1.15
C ILE A 91 -15.92 -26.60 0.90
N LYS A 92 -16.07 -26.00 -0.29
CA LYS A 92 -17.26 -25.22 -0.66
C LYS A 92 -18.53 -26.07 -0.67
N LEU A 93 -18.47 -27.28 -1.23
CA LEU A 93 -19.61 -28.19 -1.28
C LEU A 93 -20.02 -28.62 0.14
N LEU A 94 -19.05 -29.02 0.96
CA LEU A 94 -19.32 -29.42 2.35
C LEU A 94 -19.79 -28.26 3.23
N SER A 95 -19.29 -27.04 2.99
CA SER A 95 -19.76 -25.84 3.72
C SER A 95 -21.20 -25.46 3.35
N ALA A 96 -21.67 -25.84 2.16
CA ALA A 96 -23.05 -25.59 1.72
C ALA A 96 -24.04 -26.65 2.20
N ASP A 97 -23.55 -27.81 2.67
CA ASP A 97 -24.36 -28.92 3.19
C ASP A 97 -23.78 -29.41 4.55
N PRO A 98 -24.21 -28.80 5.67
CA PRO A 98 -23.78 -29.21 7.00
C PRO A 98 -24.11 -30.66 7.35
N ALA A 99 -25.17 -31.24 6.76
CA ALA A 99 -25.52 -32.64 6.97
C ALA A 99 -24.50 -33.56 6.28
N ALA A 100 -24.03 -33.22 5.08
CA ALA A 100 -22.93 -33.93 4.42
C ALA A 100 -21.62 -33.83 5.21
N ALA A 101 -21.35 -32.68 5.85
CA ALA A 101 -20.21 -32.53 6.74
C ALA A 101 -20.30 -33.46 7.97
N ALA A 102 -21.48 -33.53 8.58
CA ALA A 102 -21.76 -34.40 9.72
C ALA A 102 -21.57 -35.88 9.37
N ARG A 103 -22.02 -36.32 8.18
CA ARG A 103 -21.79 -37.69 7.67
C ARG A 103 -20.31 -38.05 7.52
N LEU A 104 -19.43 -37.07 7.32
CA LEU A 104 -17.97 -37.26 7.32
C LEU A 104 -17.33 -37.10 8.70
N GLY A 105 -18.12 -36.86 9.75
CA GLY A 105 -17.66 -36.61 11.11
C GLY A 105 -16.91 -35.30 11.24
N VAL A 106 -17.23 -34.29 10.43
CA VAL A 106 -16.61 -32.97 10.48
C VAL A 106 -17.55 -31.99 11.19
N PRO A 107 -17.18 -31.48 12.37
CA PRO A 107 -17.91 -30.40 13.01
C PRO A 107 -17.93 -29.16 12.09
N VAL A 108 -19.08 -28.46 12.04
CA VAL A 108 -19.25 -27.24 11.22
C VAL A 108 -18.16 -26.19 11.51
N GLY A 109 -17.73 -26.08 12.78
CA GLY A 109 -16.65 -25.18 13.19
C GLY A 109 -15.30 -25.49 12.54
N ASP A 110 -15.00 -26.76 12.26
CA ASP A 110 -13.75 -27.16 11.60
C ASP A 110 -13.79 -26.96 10.08
N LEU A 111 -14.96 -27.12 9.44
CA LEU A 111 -15.14 -26.71 8.04
C LEU A 111 -14.90 -25.22 7.85
N ALA A 112 -15.43 -24.40 8.76
CA ALA A 112 -15.23 -22.96 8.73
C ALA A 112 -13.73 -22.59 8.80
N ARG A 113 -12.93 -23.36 9.55
CA ARG A 113 -11.47 -23.17 9.61
C ARG A 113 -10.82 -23.34 8.25
N TRP A 114 -11.16 -24.38 7.47
CA TRP A 114 -10.60 -24.57 6.13
C TRP A 114 -11.17 -23.60 5.08
N ALA A 115 -12.43 -23.20 5.22
CA ALA A 115 -13.08 -22.25 4.32
C ALA A 115 -12.55 -20.82 4.48
N THR A 116 -12.17 -20.43 5.70
CA THR A 116 -11.65 -19.10 6.02
C THR A 116 -10.20 -18.96 5.56
N PRO A 117 -9.84 -17.96 4.73
CA PRO A 117 -8.46 -17.71 4.35
C PRO A 117 -7.57 -17.45 5.57
N THR A 118 -6.35 -17.99 5.56
CA THR A 118 -5.31 -17.66 6.55
C THR A 118 -4.85 -16.21 6.40
N ALA A 119 -4.24 -15.66 7.44
CA ALA A 119 -3.67 -14.30 7.41
C ALA A 119 -2.69 -14.11 6.24
N LEU A 120 -1.83 -15.11 6.00
CA LEU A 120 -0.90 -15.13 4.87
C LEU A 120 -1.61 -15.11 3.51
N GLU A 121 -2.69 -15.87 3.34
CA GLU A 121 -3.49 -15.85 2.11
C GLU A 121 -4.17 -14.48 1.89
N VAL A 122 -4.69 -13.87 2.97
CA VAL A 122 -5.29 -12.52 2.90
C VAL A 122 -4.26 -11.47 2.48
N ALA A 123 -3.08 -11.48 3.12
CA ALA A 123 -1.98 -10.56 2.81
C ALA A 123 -1.50 -10.73 1.36
N ALA A 124 -1.27 -11.98 0.90
CA ALA A 124 -0.84 -12.25 -0.47
C ALA A 124 -1.89 -11.85 -1.53
N ILE A 125 -3.19 -12.01 -1.24
CA ILE A 125 -4.27 -11.54 -2.11
C ILE A 125 -4.30 -10.01 -2.15
N ALA A 126 -4.16 -9.34 -1.01
CA ALA A 126 -4.10 -7.89 -0.92
C ALA A 126 -2.91 -7.34 -1.73
N TYR A 127 -1.72 -7.90 -1.51
CA TYR A 127 -0.51 -7.62 -2.28
C TYR A 127 -0.74 -7.74 -3.79
N GLY A 128 -1.24 -8.88 -4.26
CA GLY A 128 -1.48 -9.11 -5.69
C GLY A 128 -2.48 -8.13 -6.30
N ARG A 129 -3.49 -7.69 -5.53
CA ARG A 129 -4.43 -6.65 -5.96
C ARG A 129 -3.76 -5.27 -6.05
N THR A 130 -2.94 -4.91 -5.07
CA THR A 130 -2.25 -3.61 -5.00
C THR A 130 -1.27 -3.45 -6.15
N TYR A 131 -0.36 -4.40 -6.34
CA TYR A 131 0.72 -4.28 -7.33
C TYR A 131 0.40 -4.92 -8.68
N ARG A 132 -0.83 -5.43 -8.87
CA ARG A 132 -1.26 -6.18 -10.05
C ARG A 132 -0.34 -7.36 -10.38
N ALA A 133 0.33 -7.89 -9.36
CA ALA A 133 1.13 -9.09 -9.50
C ALA A 133 0.19 -10.28 -9.76
N PRO A 134 0.63 -11.31 -10.51
CA PRO A 134 -0.10 -12.56 -10.58
C PRO A 134 -0.33 -13.04 -9.15
N THR A 135 -1.60 -13.05 -8.73
CA THR A 135 -1.97 -13.75 -7.50
C THR A 135 -1.59 -15.19 -7.74
N ALA A 136 -0.85 -15.81 -6.82
CA ALA A 136 -0.69 -17.26 -6.85
C ALA A 136 -2.08 -17.87 -6.67
N TRP A 137 -2.79 -18.05 -7.78
CA TRP A 137 -4.02 -18.81 -7.79
C TRP A 137 -3.61 -20.23 -7.45
N GLN A 138 -3.82 -20.55 -6.17
CA GLN A 138 -3.74 -21.84 -5.49
C GLN A 138 -3.29 -22.96 -6.43
N ARG A 139 -1.98 -23.10 -6.64
CA ARG A 139 -1.45 -24.38 -7.11
C ARG A 139 -1.90 -25.40 -6.07
N ALA A 140 -2.59 -26.46 -6.49
CA ALA A 140 -2.98 -27.54 -5.61
C ALA A 140 -1.76 -28.33 -5.06
N ALA A 141 -0.55 -27.93 -5.45
CA ALA A 141 0.71 -28.49 -5.01
C ALA A 141 1.03 -28.09 -3.57
N HIS A 142 1.15 -29.07 -2.69
CA HIS A 142 1.65 -28.86 -1.34
C HIS A 142 3.13 -29.20 -1.29
N ARG A 143 3.87 -28.38 -0.55
CA ARG A 143 5.21 -28.75 -0.08
C ARG A 143 5.09 -29.56 1.21
N PHE A 144 6.17 -30.19 1.65
CA PHE A 144 6.17 -30.96 2.89
C PHE A 144 7.51 -30.90 3.62
N CYS A 145 7.46 -31.17 4.92
CA CYS A 145 8.62 -31.43 5.73
C CYS A 145 8.75 -32.94 5.98
N PRO A 146 9.81 -33.61 5.51
CA PRO A 146 10.03 -35.04 5.76
C PRO A 146 10.03 -35.38 7.25
N GLU A 147 10.64 -34.53 8.09
CA GLU A 147 10.70 -34.73 9.55
C GLU A 147 9.31 -34.69 10.21
N CYS A 148 8.47 -33.73 9.83
CA CYS A 148 7.08 -33.69 10.33
C CYS A 148 6.31 -34.97 9.95
N LEU A 149 6.60 -35.54 8.78
CA LEU A 149 5.96 -36.77 8.31
C LEU A 149 6.55 -38.02 8.97
N ARG A 150 7.70 -37.95 9.65
CA ARG A 150 8.29 -39.06 10.42
C ARG A 150 7.73 -39.19 11.85
N ARG A 151 7.06 -38.16 12.37
CA ARG A 151 6.41 -38.21 13.69
C ARG A 151 5.34 -39.30 13.74
N ASP A 152 5.00 -39.75 14.95
CA ASP A 152 4.01 -40.80 15.19
C ASP A 152 2.62 -40.50 14.60
N GLN A 153 2.24 -39.21 14.59
CA GLN A 153 0.99 -38.74 13.99
C GLN A 153 1.29 -37.76 12.86
N PRO A 154 1.66 -38.27 11.67
CA PRO A 154 1.98 -37.41 10.54
C PRO A 154 0.70 -36.75 10.00
N TYR A 155 0.80 -35.47 9.65
CA TYR A 155 -0.27 -34.76 8.96
C TYR A 155 0.30 -33.63 8.10
N TRP A 156 -0.48 -33.22 7.10
CA TRP A 156 -0.10 -32.14 6.20
C TRP A 156 -0.58 -30.81 6.75
N ARG A 157 0.33 -29.85 6.89
CA ARG A 157 -0.05 -28.50 7.33
C ARG A 157 -0.68 -27.73 6.18
N ARG A 158 -1.72 -26.96 6.49
CA ARG A 158 -2.38 -26.05 5.55
C ARG A 158 -1.41 -25.01 4.98
N ALA A 159 -0.54 -24.47 5.82
CA ALA A 159 0.42 -23.44 5.42
C ALA A 159 1.37 -23.90 4.30
N TRP A 160 1.63 -25.20 4.18
CA TRP A 160 2.56 -25.75 3.16
C TRP A 160 2.01 -25.71 1.72
N ALA A 161 0.72 -25.43 1.55
CA ALA A 161 0.14 -25.17 0.24
C ALA A 161 0.47 -23.75 -0.28
N HIS A 162 0.95 -22.86 0.59
CA HIS A 162 1.21 -21.47 0.22
C HIS A 162 2.65 -21.28 -0.32
N PRO A 163 2.84 -20.58 -1.45
CA PRO A 163 4.17 -20.41 -2.05
C PRO A 163 5.14 -19.58 -1.19
N LEU A 164 4.61 -18.72 -0.32
CA LEU A 164 5.39 -17.96 0.67
C LEU A 164 5.62 -18.71 2.00
N THR A 165 5.37 -20.03 2.03
CA THR A 165 5.81 -20.93 3.10
C THR A 165 6.83 -21.89 2.50
N TRP A 166 8.11 -21.67 2.75
CA TRP A 166 9.21 -22.45 2.17
C TRP A 166 10.10 -23.12 3.23
N VAL A 167 9.96 -22.77 4.50
CA VAL A 167 10.70 -23.39 5.63
C VAL A 167 9.72 -24.04 6.60
N CYS A 168 10.13 -25.17 7.18
CA CYS A 168 9.53 -25.72 8.39
C CYS A 168 10.22 -25.10 9.61
N THR A 169 9.56 -24.17 10.29
CA THR A 169 10.12 -23.49 11.47
C THR A 169 10.27 -24.40 12.69
N GLU A 170 9.63 -25.58 12.71
CA GLU A 170 9.81 -26.56 13.80
C GLU A 170 11.05 -27.43 13.63
N HIS A 171 11.45 -27.72 12.38
CA HIS A 171 12.56 -28.64 12.09
C HIS A 171 13.75 -27.94 11.40
N HIS A 172 13.62 -26.65 11.10
CA HIS A 172 14.63 -25.82 10.45
C HIS A 172 15.11 -26.43 9.13
N VAL A 173 14.18 -26.97 8.35
CA VAL A 173 14.45 -27.54 7.03
C VAL A 173 13.61 -26.86 5.97
N ARG A 174 14.15 -26.82 4.76
CA ARG A 174 13.45 -26.33 3.59
C ARG A 174 12.35 -27.31 3.20
N LEU A 175 11.16 -26.79 2.93
CA LEU A 175 10.03 -27.63 2.53
C LEU A 175 10.25 -28.20 1.12
N THR A 176 10.19 -29.51 1.03
CA THR A 176 10.33 -30.25 -0.22
C THR A 176 9.06 -30.09 -1.06
N ALA A 177 9.22 -29.64 -2.31
CA ALA A 177 8.09 -29.40 -3.20
C ALA A 177 7.75 -30.61 -4.10
N ARG A 178 8.67 -31.57 -4.25
CA ARG A 178 8.57 -32.66 -5.23
C ARG A 178 8.86 -34.01 -4.58
N CYS A 179 8.18 -35.05 -5.06
CA CYS A 179 8.46 -36.43 -4.67
C CYS A 179 9.87 -36.86 -5.14
N PRO A 180 10.68 -37.53 -4.30
CA PRO A 180 12.05 -37.93 -4.66
C PRO A 180 12.12 -38.97 -5.79
N ARG A 181 11.03 -39.73 -6.02
CA ARG A 181 10.99 -40.77 -7.06
C ARG A 181 10.39 -40.31 -8.39
N CYS A 182 9.28 -39.57 -8.36
CA CYS A 182 8.56 -39.18 -9.58
C CYS A 182 8.64 -37.70 -9.92
N GLU A 183 9.30 -36.90 -9.07
CA GLU A 183 9.52 -35.46 -9.21
C GLU A 183 8.25 -34.60 -9.32
N ARG A 184 7.07 -35.19 -9.09
CA ARG A 184 5.80 -34.47 -9.12
C ARG A 184 5.49 -33.85 -7.76
N GLU A 185 4.78 -32.73 -7.80
CA GLU A 185 4.36 -32.00 -6.61
C GLU A 185 3.17 -32.70 -5.93
N PRO A 186 3.27 -33.10 -4.65
CA PRO A 186 2.15 -33.71 -3.92
C PRO A 186 0.89 -32.87 -4.00
N PHE A 187 -0.26 -33.53 -4.17
CA PHE A 187 -1.58 -32.91 -4.39
C PHE A 187 -1.73 -32.02 -5.63
N GLY A 188 -0.67 -31.81 -6.43
CA GLY A 188 -0.69 -30.95 -7.62
C GLY A 188 -1.64 -31.37 -8.75
N THR A 189 -2.23 -32.56 -8.70
CA THR A 189 -3.26 -33.03 -9.65
C THR A 189 -4.35 -33.80 -8.92
N GLY A 190 -5.53 -33.97 -9.52
CA GLY A 190 -6.64 -34.74 -8.94
C GLY A 190 -6.43 -36.26 -8.85
N THR A 191 -5.22 -36.80 -8.97
CA THR A 191 -4.98 -38.25 -8.84
C THR A 191 -5.21 -38.76 -7.41
N TRP A 192 -4.92 -37.91 -6.43
CA TRP A 192 -4.97 -38.25 -5.01
C TRP A 192 -6.37 -38.58 -4.51
N VAL A 193 -7.42 -38.04 -5.14
CA VAL A 193 -8.81 -38.31 -4.74
C VAL A 193 -9.31 -39.69 -5.19
N THR A 194 -8.53 -40.41 -6.02
CA THR A 194 -8.97 -41.65 -6.69
C THR A 194 -8.64 -42.93 -5.95
N ARG A 195 -7.83 -42.85 -4.89
CA ARG A 195 -7.44 -44.00 -4.06
C ARG A 195 -7.18 -43.55 -2.62
N PRO A 196 -7.26 -44.44 -1.63
CA PRO A 196 -6.63 -44.21 -0.34
C PRO A 196 -5.12 -44.05 -0.52
N VAL A 197 -4.55 -43.00 0.07
CA VAL A 197 -3.10 -42.75 0.10
C VAL A 197 -2.74 -42.34 1.51
N THR A 198 -1.77 -43.01 2.11
CA THR A 198 -1.21 -42.59 3.40
C THR A 198 -0.60 -41.20 3.27
N VAL A 199 -0.64 -40.41 4.34
CA VAL A 199 -0.10 -39.04 4.32
C VAL A 199 1.41 -38.98 4.10
N THR A 200 2.10 -40.11 4.28
CA THR A 200 3.53 -40.27 4.01
C THR A 200 3.81 -40.73 2.59
N GLU A 201 2.82 -41.14 1.79
CA GLU A 201 3.02 -41.63 0.43
C GLU A 201 2.84 -40.57 -0.66
N CYS A 202 3.54 -40.78 -1.77
CA CYS A 202 3.34 -39.99 -2.97
C CYS A 202 1.91 -40.11 -3.54
N THR A 203 1.28 -38.96 -3.76
CA THR A 203 -0.10 -38.84 -4.24
C THR A 203 -0.26 -39.05 -5.76
N HIS A 204 0.84 -39.25 -6.49
CA HIS A 204 0.86 -39.37 -7.95
C HIS A 204 0.94 -40.81 -8.44
N ARG A 205 0.61 -40.98 -9.74
CA ARG A 205 0.88 -42.20 -10.51
C ARG A 205 2.21 -42.06 -11.26
N GLN A 206 2.82 -43.18 -11.63
CA GLN A 206 4.11 -43.21 -12.33
C GLN A 206 4.05 -42.43 -13.68
N PRO A 207 5.13 -41.72 -14.05
CA PRO A 207 5.22 -41.02 -15.34
C PRO A 207 5.20 -41.98 -16.53
N THR A 208 4.88 -41.48 -17.73
CA THR A 208 4.85 -42.29 -18.95
C THR A 208 6.29 -42.48 -19.41
N THR A 209 6.74 -43.72 -19.58
CA THR A 209 7.88 -43.99 -20.46
C THR A 209 7.40 -43.87 -21.91
N ALA A 210 8.26 -43.42 -22.82
CA ALA A 210 7.90 -43.12 -24.21
C ALA A 210 7.45 -44.36 -25.03
N ARG A 211 7.57 -45.58 -24.49
CA ARG A 211 7.16 -46.81 -25.17
C ARG A 211 5.74 -47.23 -24.77
N ARG A 212 4.81 -47.08 -25.73
CA ARG A 212 3.49 -47.75 -25.87
C ARG A 212 2.92 -48.36 -24.59
N SER A 213 2.00 -47.66 -23.94
CA SER A 213 1.09 -48.26 -22.95
C SER A 213 -0.34 -47.83 -23.22
N TYR A 214 -1.12 -48.76 -23.80
CA TYR A 214 -2.58 -48.68 -23.97
C TYR A 214 -3.37 -48.82 -22.64
N ARG A 215 -2.73 -48.93 -21.47
CA ARG A 215 -3.44 -48.96 -20.17
C ARG A 215 -3.97 -47.57 -19.81
N LYS A 216 -5.31 -47.45 -19.69
CA LYS A 216 -6.02 -46.23 -19.26
C LYS A 216 -5.72 -45.81 -17.81
N ILE A 217 -5.28 -46.71 -16.93
CA ILE A 217 -4.98 -46.42 -15.51
C ILE A 217 -3.55 -46.86 -15.16
N ARG A 218 -2.73 -45.90 -14.71
CA ARG A 218 -1.29 -46.10 -14.40
C ARG A 218 -1.07 -46.58 -12.97
N ARG A 219 0.06 -47.27 -12.72
CA ARG A 219 0.44 -47.70 -11.36
C ARG A 219 0.71 -46.47 -10.46
N PRO A 220 0.37 -46.53 -9.16
CA PRO A 220 0.75 -45.49 -8.21
C PRO A 220 2.28 -45.38 -8.09
N CYS A 221 2.80 -44.19 -7.76
CA CYS A 221 4.23 -44.01 -7.52
C CYS A 221 4.69 -44.77 -6.26
N GLY A 222 3.91 -44.66 -5.17
CA GLY A 222 4.14 -45.37 -3.92
C GLY A 222 5.46 -45.03 -3.21
N ALA A 223 6.12 -43.94 -3.59
CA ALA A 223 7.30 -43.48 -2.88
C ALA A 223 6.91 -42.94 -1.51
N ASP A 224 7.70 -43.29 -0.49
CA ASP A 224 7.61 -42.68 0.82
C ASP A 224 8.23 -41.27 0.76
N LEU A 225 7.47 -40.28 1.19
CA LEU A 225 7.88 -38.88 1.24
C LEU A 225 8.80 -38.61 2.43
N ARG A 226 8.85 -39.52 3.42
CA ARG A 226 9.82 -39.47 4.52
C ARG A 226 11.24 -39.73 4.04
N ASP A 227 11.41 -40.37 2.90
CA ASP A 227 12.72 -40.66 2.29
C ASP A 227 13.30 -39.46 1.52
N ALA A 228 12.55 -38.36 1.40
CA ALA A 228 13.06 -37.17 0.75
C ALA A 228 14.15 -36.52 1.59
N ASP A 229 15.21 -36.06 0.93
CA ASP A 229 16.30 -35.33 1.59
C ASP A 229 15.77 -34.04 2.23
N ALA A 230 16.09 -33.86 3.51
CA ALA A 230 15.76 -32.66 4.26
C ALA A 230 16.96 -31.70 4.23
N THR A 231 16.84 -30.63 3.45
CA THR A 231 17.87 -29.58 3.41
C THR A 231 17.71 -28.69 4.64
N VAL A 232 18.67 -28.73 5.56
CA VAL A 232 18.74 -27.82 6.71
C VAL A 232 18.92 -26.39 6.21
N VAL A 233 18.21 -25.44 6.80
CA VAL A 233 18.27 -24.01 6.45
C VAL A 233 18.97 -23.21 7.55
N SER A 234 19.44 -22.02 7.20
CA SER A 234 20.06 -21.10 8.16
C SER A 234 19.01 -20.57 9.16
N GLU A 235 19.46 -20.12 10.35
CA GLU A 235 18.58 -19.41 11.28
C GLU A 235 17.97 -18.15 10.65
N VAL A 236 18.69 -17.51 9.73
CA VAL A 236 18.22 -16.31 9.02
C VAL A 236 17.00 -16.65 8.18
N GLU A 237 17.01 -17.76 7.43
CA GLU A 237 15.85 -18.21 6.65
C GLU A 237 14.64 -18.57 7.55
N VAL A 238 14.87 -19.16 8.73
CA VAL A 238 13.81 -19.46 9.70
C VAL A 238 13.17 -18.18 10.22
N ARG A 239 13.99 -17.24 10.73
CA ARG A 239 13.50 -15.94 11.23
C ARG A 239 12.81 -15.12 10.14
N ALA A 240 13.29 -15.21 8.90
CA ALA A 240 12.65 -14.57 7.75
C ALA A 240 11.25 -15.13 7.47
N GLN A 241 11.07 -16.45 7.56
CA GLN A 241 9.77 -17.10 7.41
C GLN A 241 8.80 -16.67 8.52
N GLU A 242 9.28 -16.61 9.76
CA GLU A 242 8.51 -16.18 10.94
C GLU A 242 8.12 -14.71 10.84
N ALA A 243 9.05 -13.83 10.49
CA ALA A 243 8.78 -12.40 10.29
C ALA A 243 7.71 -12.17 9.21
N LEU A 244 7.81 -12.87 8.08
CA LEU A 244 6.82 -12.77 7.01
C LEU A 244 5.41 -13.20 7.46
N HIS A 245 5.32 -14.28 8.25
CA HIS A 245 4.05 -14.75 8.81
C HIS A 245 3.51 -13.74 9.83
N ALA A 246 4.35 -13.21 10.72
CA ALA A 246 3.98 -12.19 11.70
C ALA A 246 3.47 -10.91 11.02
N PHE A 247 4.11 -10.44 9.94
CA PHE A 247 3.62 -9.28 9.17
C PHE A 247 2.25 -9.52 8.56
N ALA A 248 1.96 -10.76 8.12
CA ALA A 248 0.67 -11.13 7.59
C ALA A 248 -0.41 -11.25 8.68
N GLU A 249 -0.09 -11.79 9.85
CA GLU A 249 -0.98 -11.87 11.00
C GLU A 249 -1.35 -10.48 11.54
N HIS A 250 -0.35 -9.61 11.65
CA HIS A 250 -0.46 -8.24 12.15
C HIS A 250 -0.62 -7.22 11.01
N HIS A 251 -1.26 -7.61 9.90
CA HIS A 251 -1.31 -6.83 8.66
C HIS A 251 -1.83 -5.39 8.82
N ARG A 252 -2.70 -5.13 9.81
CA ARG A 252 -3.26 -3.79 10.07
C ARG A 252 -2.55 -3.05 11.20
N ASP A 253 -1.75 -3.73 11.99
CA ASP A 253 -1.12 -3.16 13.17
C ASP A 253 0.02 -2.24 12.75
N ARG A 254 0.26 -1.21 13.58
CA ARG A 254 1.33 -0.23 13.36
C ARG A 254 2.47 -0.50 14.32
N PHE A 255 3.69 -0.51 13.80
CA PHE A 255 4.89 -0.69 14.59
C PHE A 255 6.05 0.09 13.98
N THR A 256 7.13 0.23 14.75
CA THR A 256 8.35 0.92 14.29
C THR A 256 9.31 -0.09 13.66
N MET A 257 9.83 0.23 12.49
CA MET A 257 10.76 -0.58 11.70
C MET A 257 11.70 0.38 10.98
N LEU A 258 13.01 0.15 11.02
CA LEU A 258 14.02 1.03 10.41
C LEU A 258 13.96 2.51 10.89
N GLY A 259 13.45 2.76 12.10
CA GLY A 259 13.22 4.12 12.63
C GLY A 259 11.97 4.84 12.08
N VAL A 260 11.13 4.14 11.31
CA VAL A 260 9.86 4.65 10.77
C VAL A 260 8.67 3.80 11.19
N THR A 261 7.51 4.42 11.34
CA THR A 261 6.24 3.73 11.59
C THR A 261 5.72 3.13 10.29
N VAL A 262 5.49 1.82 10.29
CA VAL A 262 4.92 1.05 9.18
C VAL A 262 3.69 0.28 9.64
N THR A 263 2.94 -0.29 8.71
CA THR A 263 1.95 -1.33 9.01
C THR A 263 2.48 -2.71 8.64
N GLY A 264 1.90 -3.77 9.20
CA GLY A 264 2.20 -5.15 8.77
C GLY A 264 2.05 -5.35 7.26
N ALA A 265 1.04 -4.72 6.64
CA ALA A 265 0.86 -4.70 5.19
C ALA A 265 2.08 -4.13 4.45
N ILE A 266 2.60 -2.97 4.89
CA ILE A 266 3.74 -2.32 4.25
C ILE A 266 5.00 -3.16 4.40
N ALA A 267 5.23 -3.74 5.59
CA ALA A 267 6.38 -4.60 5.84
C ALA A 267 6.30 -5.91 5.03
N PHE A 268 5.12 -6.55 4.99
CA PHE A 268 4.85 -7.73 4.17
C PHE A 268 5.11 -7.46 2.69
N ASP A 269 4.50 -6.40 2.15
CA ASP A 269 4.64 -6.02 0.75
C ASP A 269 6.11 -5.69 0.40
N ALA A 270 6.83 -5.01 1.30
CA ALA A 270 8.24 -4.66 1.11
C ALA A 270 9.11 -5.93 1.01
N PHE A 271 8.90 -6.89 1.92
CA PHE A 271 9.60 -8.16 1.91
C PHE A 271 9.38 -8.93 0.60
N VAL A 272 8.12 -9.02 0.16
CA VAL A 272 7.74 -9.75 -1.06
C VAL A 272 8.28 -9.07 -2.32
N GLU A 273 8.28 -7.73 -2.37
CA GLU A 273 8.83 -6.97 -3.50
C GLU A 273 10.35 -7.07 -3.60
N LEU A 274 11.09 -7.10 -2.48
CA LEU A 274 12.54 -7.33 -2.47
C LEU A 274 12.89 -8.70 -3.06
N ILE A 275 12.17 -9.75 -2.64
CA ILE A 275 12.32 -11.09 -3.23
C ILE A 275 12.00 -11.07 -4.73
N ALA A 276 10.94 -10.37 -5.13
CA ALA A 276 10.51 -10.32 -6.52
C ALA A 276 11.52 -9.58 -7.42
N ASP A 277 12.12 -8.51 -6.91
CA ASP A 277 13.18 -7.75 -7.60
C ASP A 277 14.40 -8.64 -7.86
N GLN A 278 14.89 -9.32 -6.82
CA GLN A 278 16.07 -10.19 -6.94
C GLN A 278 15.80 -11.43 -7.81
N ALA A 279 14.61 -12.02 -7.71
CA ALA A 279 14.20 -13.14 -8.54
C ALA A 279 13.89 -12.73 -9.99
N ARG A 280 13.74 -11.43 -10.27
CA ARG A 280 13.22 -10.87 -11.54
C ARG A 280 11.92 -11.53 -11.99
N ALA A 281 11.12 -11.96 -11.02
CA ALA A 281 9.89 -12.71 -11.21
C ALA A 281 8.98 -12.54 -9.98
N PRO A 282 7.65 -12.70 -10.10
CA PRO A 282 6.78 -12.62 -8.93
C PRO A 282 7.15 -13.68 -7.89
N ALA A 283 7.45 -13.24 -6.67
CA ALA A 283 7.79 -14.10 -5.52
C ALA A 283 6.74 -15.21 -5.25
N THR A 284 5.50 -14.98 -5.69
CA THR A 284 4.37 -15.89 -5.54
C THR A 284 4.37 -17.06 -6.55
N THR A 285 5.21 -17.04 -7.59
CA THR A 285 5.09 -17.96 -8.74
C THR A 285 6.29 -18.90 -8.96
N GLY A 286 7.41 -18.70 -8.26
CA GLY A 286 8.68 -19.42 -8.49
C GLY A 286 9.28 -20.11 -7.25
N ALA A 287 10.40 -20.80 -7.45
CA ALA A 287 11.23 -21.33 -6.37
C ALA A 287 12.06 -20.20 -5.74
N LEU A 288 11.96 -20.03 -4.42
CA LEU A 288 12.61 -18.93 -3.69
C LEU A 288 14.04 -19.29 -3.30
N ALA A 289 15.06 -18.96 -4.07
CA ALA A 289 16.45 -19.25 -3.67
C ALA A 289 16.80 -18.67 -2.29
N THR A 290 17.60 -19.37 -1.49
CA THR A 290 18.03 -18.95 -0.14
C THR A 290 18.58 -17.53 -0.13
N ARG A 291 19.47 -17.21 -1.07
CA ARG A 291 20.03 -15.85 -1.24
C ARG A 291 18.98 -14.75 -1.42
N HIS A 292 17.80 -15.07 -2.00
CA HIS A 292 16.74 -14.08 -2.20
C HIS A 292 16.03 -13.75 -0.88
N VAL A 293 15.84 -14.79 -0.06
CA VAL A 293 15.19 -14.67 1.24
C VAL A 293 16.12 -13.98 2.24
N GLU A 294 17.39 -14.39 2.28
CA GLU A 294 18.37 -13.84 3.21
C GLU A 294 18.64 -12.35 2.94
N ALA A 295 18.79 -11.95 1.67
CA ALA A 295 18.97 -10.54 1.32
C ALA A 295 17.74 -9.69 1.69
N ALA A 296 16.53 -10.17 1.37
CA ALA A 296 15.30 -9.47 1.77
C ALA A 296 15.19 -9.35 3.30
N ALA A 297 15.49 -10.43 4.03
CA ALA A 297 15.48 -10.46 5.48
C ALA A 297 16.49 -9.48 6.10
N ALA A 298 17.73 -9.46 5.59
CA ALA A 298 18.75 -8.53 6.04
C ALA A 298 18.29 -7.07 5.89
N VAL A 299 17.74 -6.70 4.73
CA VAL A 299 17.24 -5.34 4.47
C VAL A 299 16.09 -4.96 5.39
N VAL A 300 15.08 -5.84 5.57
CA VAL A 300 13.92 -5.51 6.41
C VAL A 300 14.23 -5.50 7.91
N SER A 301 15.24 -6.26 8.33
CA SER A 301 15.65 -6.34 9.74
C SER A 301 16.74 -5.34 10.13
N ALA A 302 17.14 -4.45 9.22
CA ALA A 302 18.15 -3.44 9.51
C ALA A 302 17.75 -2.49 10.66
N ALA A 303 18.73 -1.86 11.30
CA ALA A 303 18.48 -0.99 12.45
C ALA A 303 17.87 0.37 12.06
N SER A 304 18.16 0.87 10.85
CA SER A 304 17.72 2.17 10.35
C SER A 304 17.55 2.17 8.84
N LEU A 305 16.95 3.23 8.28
CA LEU A 305 16.85 3.42 6.83
C LEU A 305 18.22 3.52 6.16
N GLU A 306 19.21 4.12 6.81
CA GLU A 306 20.59 4.25 6.30
C GLU A 306 21.27 2.89 6.23
N HIS A 307 21.11 2.05 7.27
CA HIS A 307 21.64 0.69 7.25
C HIS A 307 20.94 -0.16 6.18
N ALA A 308 19.60 -0.07 6.08
CA ALA A 308 18.86 -0.75 5.02
C ALA A 308 19.33 -0.31 3.61
N ALA A 309 19.56 0.98 3.41
CA ALA A 309 20.05 1.54 2.15
C ALA A 309 21.43 0.98 1.76
N ALA A 310 22.34 0.81 2.73
CA ALA A 310 23.64 0.19 2.48
C ALA A 310 23.53 -1.30 2.08
N LEU A 311 22.61 -2.04 2.70
CA LEU A 311 22.35 -3.44 2.35
C LEU A 311 21.73 -3.60 0.96
N LEU A 312 20.99 -2.59 0.46
CA LEU A 312 20.52 -2.59 -0.94
C LEU A 312 21.68 -2.53 -1.94
N ASP A 313 22.76 -1.79 -1.63
CA ASP A 313 23.98 -1.77 -2.46
C ASP A 313 24.71 -3.11 -2.40
N GLU A 314 24.87 -3.68 -1.21
CA GLU A 314 25.56 -4.97 -0.99
C GLU A 314 24.90 -6.12 -1.76
N HIS A 315 23.57 -6.12 -1.83
CA HIS A 315 22.80 -7.20 -2.45
C HIS A 315 22.34 -6.90 -3.90
N ASP A 316 22.75 -5.78 -4.49
CA ASP A 316 22.31 -5.29 -5.81
C ASP A 316 20.77 -5.31 -5.97
N LEU A 317 20.09 -4.79 -4.95
CA LEU A 317 18.63 -4.70 -4.91
C LEU A 317 18.15 -3.31 -5.31
N LEU A 318 16.94 -3.27 -5.87
CA LEU A 318 16.20 -2.05 -6.21
C LEU A 318 17.00 -1.11 -7.12
N ALA A 319 17.13 -1.48 -8.39
CA ALA A 319 17.73 -0.58 -9.37
C ALA A 319 17.02 0.81 -9.37
N PRO A 320 17.73 1.94 -9.47
CA PRO A 320 17.12 3.28 -9.40
C PRO A 320 16.07 3.56 -10.47
N HIS A 321 16.16 2.85 -11.60
CA HIS A 321 15.22 2.92 -12.72
C HIS A 321 14.35 1.67 -12.84
N GLY A 322 14.43 0.78 -11.84
CA GLY A 322 13.64 -0.42 -11.73
C GLY A 322 12.17 -0.14 -11.45
N VAL A 323 11.38 -1.21 -11.39
CA VAL A 323 9.92 -1.11 -11.28
C VAL A 323 9.46 -0.96 -9.83
N HIS A 324 10.24 -1.42 -8.85
CA HIS A 324 9.82 -1.55 -7.45
C HIS A 324 9.79 -0.21 -6.69
N ALA A 325 10.88 0.56 -6.74
CA ALA A 325 11.00 1.87 -6.10
C ALA A 325 11.79 2.85 -6.98
N PRO A 326 11.25 3.33 -8.11
CA PRO A 326 11.99 4.16 -9.05
C PRO A 326 12.30 5.55 -8.48
N VAL A 327 13.49 6.06 -8.80
CA VAL A 327 13.84 7.48 -8.61
C VAL A 327 13.78 8.15 -9.97
N GLY A 328 12.84 9.08 -10.16
CA GLY A 328 12.62 9.67 -11.48
C GLY A 328 11.35 10.52 -11.63
N PRO A 329 10.96 10.84 -12.87
CA PRO A 329 9.88 11.78 -13.15
C PRO A 329 8.51 11.27 -12.63
N ALA A 330 7.60 12.22 -12.40
CA ALA A 330 6.23 11.98 -11.93
C ALA A 330 5.50 10.84 -12.67
N LEU A 331 5.66 10.79 -13.99
CA LEU A 331 5.03 9.77 -14.83
C LEU A 331 5.47 8.36 -14.46
N ARG A 332 6.72 8.18 -14.04
CA ARG A 332 7.27 6.89 -13.63
C ARG A 332 6.78 6.50 -12.24
N ILE A 333 6.78 7.45 -11.29
CA ILE A 333 6.30 7.24 -9.91
C ILE A 333 4.79 6.93 -9.89
N SER A 334 4.00 7.55 -10.77
CA SER A 334 2.55 7.35 -10.85
C SER A 334 2.14 6.17 -11.74
N ALA A 335 3.08 5.53 -12.44
CA ALA A 335 2.79 4.44 -13.37
C ALA A 335 2.15 3.23 -12.66
N ARG A 336 2.66 2.89 -11.47
CA ARG A 336 2.18 1.79 -10.63
C ARG A 336 2.22 2.17 -9.16
N PRO A 337 1.47 1.46 -8.30
CA PRO A 337 1.68 1.54 -6.88
C PRO A 337 3.09 1.09 -6.49
N HIS A 338 3.68 1.81 -5.55
CA HIS A 338 5.00 1.52 -4.98
C HIS A 338 4.88 1.34 -3.48
N ASN A 339 5.68 0.44 -2.92
CA ASN A 339 5.76 0.28 -1.49
C ASN A 339 6.46 1.52 -0.87
N PRO A 340 5.86 2.20 0.12
CA PRO A 340 6.39 3.44 0.66
C PRO A 340 7.66 3.25 1.50
N LEU A 341 7.86 2.07 2.09
CA LEU A 341 9.07 1.74 2.83
C LEU A 341 10.25 1.55 1.87
N LEU A 342 10.05 0.81 0.77
CA LEU A 342 11.08 0.65 -0.26
C LEU A 342 11.44 1.98 -0.93
N ALA A 343 10.44 2.84 -1.17
CA ALA A 343 10.67 4.20 -1.65
C ALA A 343 11.56 5.00 -0.69
N ALA A 344 11.29 4.94 0.61
CA ALA A 344 12.10 5.62 1.62
C ALA A 344 13.55 5.10 1.62
N MET A 345 13.77 3.78 1.61
CA MET A 345 15.11 3.18 1.52
C MET A 345 15.86 3.66 0.29
N GLN A 346 15.23 3.61 -0.90
CA GLN A 346 15.85 4.00 -2.15
C GLN A 346 16.21 5.50 -2.19
N LEU A 347 15.32 6.34 -1.67
CA LEU A 347 15.56 7.78 -1.61
C LEU A 347 16.64 8.13 -0.59
N THR A 348 16.75 7.40 0.52
CA THR A 348 17.87 7.50 1.48
C THR A 348 19.18 7.12 0.79
N ARG A 349 19.23 5.98 0.10
CA ARG A 349 20.41 5.49 -0.66
C ARG A 349 20.97 6.53 -1.61
N HIS A 350 20.10 7.23 -2.35
CA HIS A 350 20.55 8.20 -3.36
C HIS A 350 20.53 9.66 -2.91
N ALA A 351 20.18 9.94 -1.65
CA ALA A 351 19.97 11.31 -1.15
C ALA A 351 21.13 12.24 -1.54
N GLY A 352 22.38 11.83 -1.32
CA GLY A 352 23.58 12.63 -1.63
C GLY A 352 23.84 12.86 -3.13
N HIS A 353 23.33 11.99 -4.01
CA HIS A 353 23.55 12.08 -5.46
C HIS A 353 22.43 12.81 -6.21
N LEU A 354 21.28 13.01 -5.55
CA LEU A 354 20.16 13.74 -6.12
C LEU A 354 20.48 15.22 -6.37
N SER A 355 19.83 15.79 -7.39
CA SER A 355 19.89 17.24 -7.61
C SER A 355 19.18 17.99 -6.46
N PRO A 356 19.54 19.26 -6.17
CA PRO A 356 18.85 20.08 -5.17
C PRO A 356 17.32 20.08 -5.34
N SER A 357 16.84 20.17 -6.58
CA SER A 357 15.41 20.13 -6.89
C SER A 357 14.79 18.78 -6.53
N ALA A 358 15.48 17.66 -6.79
CA ALA A 358 14.98 16.33 -6.46
C ALA A 358 15.01 16.08 -4.94
N GLN A 359 16.03 16.57 -4.24
CA GLN A 359 16.11 16.48 -2.78
C GLN A 359 14.95 17.23 -2.09
N LEU A 360 14.57 18.41 -2.59
CA LEU A 360 13.36 19.11 -2.14
C LEU A 360 12.08 18.33 -2.47
N THR A 361 11.94 17.88 -3.71
CA THR A 361 10.76 17.13 -4.16
C THR A 361 10.55 15.85 -3.37
N TYR A 362 11.62 15.12 -3.01
CA TYR A 362 11.55 13.87 -2.25
C TYR A 362 11.76 14.03 -0.74
N ARG A 363 11.92 15.27 -0.26
CA ARG A 363 12.11 15.61 1.16
C ARG A 363 13.24 14.83 1.83
N THR A 364 14.39 14.75 1.19
CA THR A 364 15.51 13.92 1.69
C THR A 364 16.10 14.39 3.02
N ALA A 365 15.87 15.64 3.44
CA ALA A 365 16.29 16.13 4.75
C ALA A 365 15.31 15.86 5.90
N SER A 366 14.12 15.32 5.63
CA SER A 366 13.10 15.08 6.66
C SER A 366 13.41 13.89 7.59
N GLY A 367 14.49 13.15 7.32
CA GLY A 367 14.76 11.83 7.91
C GLY A 367 13.81 10.72 7.43
N ARG A 368 12.79 11.07 6.62
CA ARG A 368 11.75 10.17 6.11
C ARG A 368 11.44 10.51 4.65
N PRO A 369 12.42 10.34 3.75
CA PRO A 369 12.24 10.68 2.35
C PRO A 369 11.06 9.90 1.76
N ARG A 370 10.33 10.55 0.86
CA ARG A 370 9.12 9.97 0.27
C ARG A 370 8.84 10.54 -1.11
N TYR A 371 7.97 9.86 -1.86
CA TYR A 371 7.44 10.45 -3.08
C TYR A 371 6.50 11.63 -2.79
N PRO A 372 6.53 12.67 -3.65
CA PRO A 372 5.60 13.78 -3.57
C PRO A 372 4.16 13.31 -3.86
N ASP A 373 3.18 14.10 -3.44
CA ASP A 373 1.80 13.92 -3.87
C ASP A 373 1.69 14.14 -5.39
N THR A 374 1.04 13.24 -6.12
CA THR A 374 0.79 13.42 -7.55
C THR A 374 -0.60 14.01 -7.83
N ASP A 375 -1.52 14.01 -6.85
CA ASP A 375 -2.90 14.52 -7.00
C ASP A 375 -2.93 16.05 -7.22
N HIS A 376 -2.03 16.80 -6.56
CA HIS A 376 -1.95 18.26 -6.72
C HIS A 376 -1.38 18.70 -8.08
N SER A 377 -0.54 17.88 -8.71
CA SER A 377 0.20 18.25 -9.93
C SER A 377 -0.65 18.33 -11.21
N PHE A 378 -1.91 17.88 -11.16
CA PHE A 378 -2.84 17.91 -12.31
C PHE A 378 -3.98 18.93 -12.18
N ARG A 379 -4.00 19.76 -11.13
CA ARG A 379 -4.92 20.90 -11.07
C ARG A 379 -4.43 21.99 -12.03
N ARG A 380 -4.84 21.90 -13.30
CA ARG A 380 -4.67 23.03 -14.24
C ARG A 380 -5.38 24.26 -13.66
N PRO A 381 -4.70 25.41 -13.51
CA PRO A 381 -5.32 26.63 -12.99
C PRO A 381 -6.46 27.19 -13.84
N ASN A 382 -6.59 26.79 -15.11
CA ASN A 382 -7.48 27.42 -16.10
C ASN A 382 -8.55 26.49 -16.71
N ALA A 383 -9.21 25.63 -15.93
CA ALA A 383 -10.38 24.89 -16.42
C ALA A 383 -11.67 25.64 -16.09
N ALA A 384 -12.03 26.62 -16.93
CA ALA A 384 -13.26 27.42 -16.85
C ALA A 384 -14.55 26.65 -17.19
N THR A 385 -14.53 25.31 -17.22
CA THR A 385 -15.69 24.50 -17.61
C THR A 385 -16.04 23.50 -16.49
N PRO A 386 -17.18 23.68 -15.79
CA PRO A 386 -17.56 22.84 -14.64
C PRO A 386 -18.08 21.44 -15.01
N THR A 387 -18.41 21.16 -16.27
CA THR A 387 -19.43 20.13 -16.58
C THR A 387 -18.93 18.83 -17.20
N LEU A 388 -17.63 18.68 -17.50
CA LEU A 388 -17.07 17.40 -17.98
C LEU A 388 -15.83 16.99 -17.18
N ARG A 389 -15.94 17.03 -15.85
CA ARG A 389 -15.03 16.30 -14.96
C ARG A 389 -15.59 14.90 -14.75
N VAL A 390 -15.31 13.95 -15.64
CA VAL A 390 -15.28 12.56 -15.20
C VAL A 390 -14.07 12.48 -14.27
N PRO A 391 -14.23 12.26 -12.95
CA PRO A 391 -13.10 12.08 -12.08
C PRO A 391 -12.39 10.83 -12.60
N ARG A 392 -11.22 10.99 -13.22
CA ARG A 392 -10.27 9.89 -13.29
C ARG A 392 -10.13 9.46 -11.84
N LYS A 393 -10.73 8.30 -11.46
CA LYS A 393 -10.80 7.78 -10.09
C LYS A 393 -9.57 8.27 -9.35
N GLN A 394 -9.77 9.21 -8.44
CA GLN A 394 -8.73 9.84 -7.65
C GLN A 394 -7.87 8.70 -7.11
N ARG A 395 -6.73 8.44 -7.74
CA ARG A 395 -5.83 7.39 -7.28
C ARG A 395 -5.33 7.96 -5.98
N SER A 396 -5.81 7.40 -4.89
CA SER A 396 -5.36 7.83 -3.58
C SER A 396 -3.87 7.50 -3.50
N ASP A 397 -3.03 8.52 -3.64
CA ASP A 397 -1.56 8.44 -3.54
C ASP A 397 -1.09 8.10 -2.12
N LEU A 398 -2.04 7.79 -1.21
CA LEU A 398 -1.77 7.26 0.12
C LEU A 398 -0.89 6.02 0.11
N HIS A 399 -0.92 5.21 -0.94
CA HIS A 399 -0.05 4.05 -1.08
C HIS A 399 1.44 4.43 -1.24
N LEU A 400 1.75 5.66 -1.64
CA LEU A 400 3.12 6.18 -1.74
C LEU A 400 3.64 6.76 -0.41
N ARG A 401 2.85 6.70 0.68
CA ARG A 401 3.19 7.32 1.97
C ARG A 401 3.25 6.33 3.13
N LEU A 402 4.21 6.55 4.01
CA LEU A 402 4.27 5.87 5.30
C LEU A 402 3.10 6.33 6.20
N PRO A 403 2.57 5.45 7.07
CA PRO A 403 1.42 5.72 7.94
C PRO A 403 1.56 6.98 8.81
N GLU A 404 2.77 7.26 9.26
CA GLU A 404 3.11 8.41 10.09
C GLU A 404 3.13 9.75 9.35
N ALA A 405 3.08 9.74 8.01
CA ALA A 405 2.79 10.95 7.25
C ALA A 405 1.43 11.55 7.62
N GLY A 406 0.52 10.73 8.18
CA GLY A 406 -0.78 11.14 8.68
C GLY A 406 -1.69 11.62 7.57
N VAL A 407 -2.83 10.95 7.37
CA VAL A 407 -3.91 11.42 6.47
C VAL A 407 -4.37 12.86 6.80
N ARG A 408 -3.98 13.39 7.97
CA ARG A 408 -4.37 14.71 8.49
C ARG A 408 -3.36 15.83 8.26
N ARG A 409 -2.10 15.58 7.85
CA ARG A 409 -1.16 16.68 7.62
C ARG A 409 -1.27 17.12 6.16
N PRO A 410 -1.77 18.33 5.87
CA PRO A 410 -1.82 18.81 4.51
C PRO A 410 -0.40 18.91 3.94
N GLU A 411 -0.22 18.57 2.67
CA GLU A 411 1.04 18.85 1.97
C GLU A 411 1.16 20.37 1.74
N PRO A 412 2.41 20.90 1.66
CA PRO A 412 2.61 22.32 1.44
C PRO A 412 1.92 22.79 0.16
N ASP A 413 1.02 23.77 0.29
CA ASP A 413 0.38 24.44 -0.83
C ASP A 413 1.11 25.78 -1.08
N PRO A 414 1.37 26.16 -2.35
CA PRO A 414 1.85 27.49 -2.69
C PRO A 414 1.07 28.66 -2.05
N CYS A 415 -0.21 28.47 -1.68
CA CYS A 415 -1.01 29.47 -0.97
C CYS A 415 -0.53 29.75 0.46
N TRP A 416 0.25 28.85 1.06
CA TRP A 416 0.81 29.05 2.40
C TRP A 416 2.00 29.99 2.41
N PHE A 417 2.67 30.14 1.27
CA PHE A 417 3.92 30.87 1.21
C PHE A 417 3.67 32.30 0.71
N PRO A 418 4.23 33.31 1.41
CA PRO A 418 4.30 34.67 0.90
C PRO A 418 5.22 34.73 -0.35
N GLN A 419 5.15 35.83 -1.12
CA GLN A 419 6.00 36.02 -2.29
C GLN A 419 7.49 36.17 -1.88
N VAL A 420 7.75 36.76 -0.71
CA VAL A 420 9.06 36.72 -0.02
C VAL A 420 8.89 36.08 1.36
N LEU A 421 9.74 35.13 1.73
CA LEU A 421 9.66 34.50 3.05
C LEU A 421 9.79 35.52 4.20
N TRP A 422 9.20 35.15 5.33
CA TRP A 422 9.30 35.91 6.58
C TRP A 422 10.76 36.09 6.99
N PRO A 423 11.12 37.25 7.57
CA PRO A 423 12.44 37.45 8.16
C PRO A 423 12.77 36.34 9.16
N GLY A 424 14.00 35.82 9.11
CA GLY A 424 14.46 34.75 9.99
C GLY A 424 13.88 33.36 9.69
N ALA A 425 13.06 33.21 8.65
CA ALA A 425 12.48 31.90 8.31
C ALA A 425 13.55 30.88 7.86
N LEU A 426 14.61 31.37 7.21
CA LEU A 426 15.79 30.61 6.79
C LEU A 426 17.07 31.37 7.19
N PRO A 427 17.50 31.28 8.47
CA PRO A 427 18.59 32.08 9.01
C PRO A 427 19.90 31.93 8.23
N SER A 428 20.26 30.69 7.85
CA SER A 428 21.48 30.44 7.08
C SER A 428 21.41 31.03 5.67
N LEU A 429 20.22 31.14 5.10
CA LEU A 429 20.04 31.76 3.79
C LEU A 429 20.19 33.29 3.87
N GLU A 430 19.60 33.89 4.90
CA GLU A 430 19.66 35.33 5.14
C GLU A 430 21.07 35.79 5.52
N ALA A 431 21.82 34.99 6.27
CA ALA A 431 23.21 35.27 6.61
C ALA A 431 24.15 35.43 5.40
N ILE A 432 23.76 34.90 4.23
CA ILE A 432 24.53 35.06 2.99
C ILE A 432 24.36 36.46 2.40
N ASN A 433 23.22 37.11 2.65
CA ASN A 433 22.90 38.47 2.20
C ASN A 433 22.23 39.26 3.34
N PRO A 434 22.95 39.56 4.44
CA PRO A 434 22.34 39.98 5.71
C PRO A 434 21.71 41.37 5.68
N SER A 435 22.08 42.26 4.74
CA SER A 435 21.56 43.66 4.75
C SER A 435 21.67 44.40 3.40
N GLY A 436 21.89 43.71 2.27
CA GLY A 436 22.20 44.34 0.98
C GLY A 436 21.03 44.47 -0.01
N THR A 437 21.24 45.30 -1.04
CA THR A 437 20.57 45.22 -2.36
C THR A 437 20.58 43.75 -2.82
N GLY A 438 19.42 43.09 -2.77
CA GLY A 438 19.27 41.65 -3.08
C GLY A 438 18.65 40.77 -1.97
N ALA A 439 18.39 41.33 -0.78
CA ALA A 439 17.62 40.65 0.27
C ALA A 439 16.21 40.17 -0.18
N PRO A 440 15.45 40.91 -1.01
CA PRO A 440 14.15 40.45 -1.54
C PRO A 440 14.28 39.22 -2.44
N VAL A 441 15.27 39.24 -3.35
CA VAL A 441 15.54 38.13 -4.28
C VAL A 441 15.90 36.87 -3.50
N THR A 442 16.69 37.01 -2.43
CA THR A 442 17.10 35.88 -1.58
C THR A 442 15.90 35.26 -0.85
N ARG A 443 15.01 36.08 -0.27
CA ARG A 443 13.81 35.60 0.41
C ARG A 443 12.72 35.08 -0.55
N ALA A 444 12.63 35.63 -1.76
CA ALA A 444 11.79 35.09 -2.85
C ALA A 444 12.29 33.72 -3.30
N ALA A 445 13.62 33.55 -3.45
CA ALA A 445 14.21 32.26 -3.73
C ALA A 445 13.91 31.26 -2.60
N GLY A 446 14.02 31.68 -1.33
CA GLY A 446 13.60 30.87 -0.19
C GLY A 446 12.14 30.41 -0.27
N ALA A 447 11.23 31.30 -0.69
CA ALA A 447 9.81 30.96 -0.86
C ALA A 447 9.61 29.90 -1.95
N LEU A 448 10.33 30.03 -3.07
CA LEU A 448 10.36 29.02 -4.13
C LEU A 448 10.90 27.68 -3.64
N LEU A 449 11.97 27.67 -2.84
CA LEU A 449 12.51 26.42 -2.26
C LEU A 449 11.47 25.73 -1.38
N ALA A 450 10.80 26.50 -0.50
CA ALA A 450 9.77 25.97 0.40
C ALA A 450 8.54 25.45 -0.36
N ALA A 451 8.09 26.17 -1.39
CA ALA A 451 6.99 25.73 -2.26
C ALA A 451 7.34 24.50 -3.13
N LYS A 452 8.63 24.23 -3.35
CA LYS A 452 9.09 23.06 -4.10
C LYS A 452 9.12 21.76 -3.28
N VAL A 453 9.11 21.87 -1.95
CA VAL A 453 9.10 20.72 -1.04
C VAL A 453 7.90 19.82 -1.32
N ALA A 454 8.12 18.51 -1.45
CA ALA A 454 7.06 17.53 -1.78
C ALA A 454 6.25 17.86 -3.05
N SER A 455 6.80 18.64 -3.98
CA SER A 455 6.09 19.09 -5.18
C SER A 455 6.76 18.65 -6.48
N LEU A 456 5.94 18.12 -7.39
CA LEU A 456 6.32 17.81 -8.77
C LEU A 456 6.20 19.01 -9.71
N THR A 457 5.56 20.10 -9.25
CA THR A 457 5.33 21.32 -10.03
C THR A 457 6.63 21.93 -10.52
N SER A 458 6.64 22.48 -11.74
CA SER A 458 7.83 23.11 -12.30
C SER A 458 8.18 24.39 -11.54
N TRP A 459 9.45 24.80 -11.58
CA TRP A 459 9.87 26.07 -10.96
C TRP A 459 9.12 27.28 -11.55
N GLY A 460 8.82 27.24 -12.85
CA GLY A 460 8.07 28.30 -13.54
C GLY A 460 6.64 28.45 -13.04
N ASP A 461 5.94 27.33 -12.87
CA ASP A 461 4.57 27.34 -12.36
C ASP A 461 4.53 27.76 -10.88
N LEU A 462 5.51 27.32 -10.07
CA LEU A 462 5.63 27.79 -8.68
C LEU A 462 5.93 29.29 -8.60
N ALA A 463 6.77 29.82 -9.48
CA ALA A 463 7.01 31.26 -9.55
C ALA A 463 5.74 32.03 -9.93
N LEU A 464 4.96 31.52 -10.88
CA LEU A 464 3.67 32.11 -11.23
C LEU A 464 2.69 32.11 -10.04
N GLU A 465 2.59 30.99 -9.31
CA GLU A 465 1.72 30.87 -8.13
C GLU A 465 2.12 31.82 -6.99
N LEU A 466 3.42 32.12 -6.86
CA LEU A 466 3.94 33.11 -5.92
C LEU A 466 3.90 34.55 -6.47
N ALA A 467 3.35 34.77 -7.67
CA ALA A 467 3.39 36.04 -8.41
C ALA A 467 4.81 36.61 -8.56
N LEU A 468 5.81 35.76 -8.76
CA LEU A 468 7.19 36.15 -9.02
C LEU A 468 7.44 36.25 -10.54
N PRO A 469 8.32 37.17 -10.97
CA PRO A 469 8.68 37.26 -12.38
C PRO A 469 9.46 36.01 -12.83
N ARG A 470 9.37 35.65 -14.12
CA ARG A 470 10.00 34.42 -14.65
C ARG A 470 11.49 34.31 -14.33
N HIS A 471 12.22 35.42 -14.30
CA HIS A 471 13.64 35.42 -13.98
C HIS A 471 13.96 34.98 -12.54
N ALA A 472 13.02 35.08 -11.60
CA ALA A 472 13.19 34.60 -10.22
C ALA A 472 13.46 33.08 -10.17
N THR A 473 12.97 32.32 -11.16
CA THR A 473 13.28 30.89 -11.30
C THR A 473 14.77 30.65 -11.53
N HIS A 474 15.41 31.47 -12.39
CA HIS A 474 16.85 31.40 -12.64
C HIS A 474 17.64 31.78 -11.39
N SER A 475 17.17 32.76 -10.62
CA SER A 475 17.77 33.14 -9.34
C SER A 475 17.73 32.00 -8.33
N ALA A 476 16.58 31.31 -8.17
CA ALA A 476 16.46 30.18 -7.26
C ALA A 476 17.36 29.00 -7.69
N VAL A 477 17.36 28.63 -8.98
CA VAL A 477 18.22 27.56 -9.50
C VAL A 477 19.70 27.92 -9.38
N GLY A 478 20.08 29.16 -9.72
CA GLY A 478 21.44 29.67 -9.57
C GLY A 478 21.91 29.64 -8.12
N LEU A 479 21.04 30.06 -7.19
CA LEU A 479 21.28 30.02 -5.75
C LEU A 479 21.53 28.59 -5.26
N THR A 480 20.70 27.60 -5.61
CA THR A 480 20.95 26.21 -5.18
C THR A 480 22.31 25.67 -5.65
N ARG A 481 22.74 26.01 -6.87
CA ARG A 481 24.07 25.65 -7.38
C ARG A 481 25.19 26.36 -6.61
N ALA A 482 25.01 27.64 -6.30
CA ALA A 482 25.98 28.39 -5.50
C ALA A 482 26.10 27.84 -4.07
N LEU A 483 24.98 27.54 -3.41
CA LEU A 483 24.93 26.94 -2.08
C LEU A 483 25.60 25.57 -2.05
N ARG A 484 25.38 24.74 -3.07
CA ARG A 484 26.04 23.43 -3.19
C ARG A 484 27.55 23.56 -3.32
N ARG A 485 28.04 24.48 -4.16
CA ARG A 485 29.48 24.76 -4.29
C ARG A 485 30.13 25.25 -3.00
N ARG A 486 29.38 25.99 -2.18
CA ARG A 486 29.83 26.51 -0.87
C ARG A 486 29.65 25.52 0.29
N GLY A 487 29.13 24.31 0.04
CA GLY A 487 28.84 23.32 1.10
C GLY A 487 27.67 23.68 2.02
N LEU A 488 26.93 24.75 1.74
CA LEU A 488 25.83 25.24 2.59
C LEU A 488 24.48 24.57 2.29
N TRP A 489 24.39 23.82 1.20
CA TRP A 489 23.11 23.30 0.71
C TRP A 489 22.41 22.33 1.69
N ALA A 490 23.16 21.46 2.38
CA ALA A 490 22.57 20.53 3.34
C ALA A 490 21.87 21.26 4.51
N THR A 491 22.52 22.30 5.04
CA THR A 491 21.96 23.16 6.09
C THR A 491 20.68 23.86 5.62
N ILE A 492 20.71 24.46 4.42
CA ILE A 492 19.54 25.16 3.85
C ILE A 492 18.38 24.19 3.58
N LEU A 493 18.68 23.00 3.06
CA LEU A 493 17.67 21.97 2.82
C LEU A 493 17.00 21.53 4.14
N ALA A 494 17.77 21.37 5.21
CA ALA A 494 17.24 21.06 6.54
C ALA A 494 16.39 22.21 7.12
N GLU A 495 16.82 23.47 6.99
CA GLU A 495 16.03 24.64 7.41
C GLU A 495 14.70 24.73 6.64
N VAL A 496 14.72 24.50 5.33
CA VAL A 496 13.52 24.50 4.48
C VAL A 496 12.57 23.37 4.88
N ASP A 497 13.07 22.16 5.11
CA ASP A 497 12.23 21.04 5.56
C ASP A 497 11.65 21.29 6.96
N ALA A 498 12.44 21.87 7.86
CA ALA A 498 11.98 22.26 9.20
C ALA A 498 10.88 23.32 9.14
N LEU A 499 11.03 24.35 8.29
CA LEU A 499 10.00 25.35 8.05
C LEU A 499 8.71 24.71 7.56
N VAL A 500 8.77 23.89 6.50
CA VAL A 500 7.59 23.21 5.97
C VAL A 500 6.95 22.31 7.03
N THR A 501 7.75 21.58 7.80
CA THR A 501 7.25 20.71 8.88
C THR A 501 6.54 21.51 9.98
N ARG A 502 7.01 22.73 10.32
CA ARG A 502 6.28 23.64 11.22
C ARG A 502 4.95 24.08 10.61
N LEU A 503 4.94 24.50 9.34
CA LEU A 503 3.73 24.92 8.64
C LEU A 503 2.70 23.78 8.49
N GLN A 504 3.14 22.54 8.32
CA GLN A 504 2.23 21.39 8.27
C GLN A 504 1.53 21.11 9.62
N LYS A 505 2.16 21.49 10.74
CA LYS A 505 1.57 21.39 12.08
C LYS A 505 0.64 22.57 12.38
N THR A 506 1.04 23.76 11.95
CA THR A 506 0.30 25.01 12.16
C THR A 506 0.27 25.78 10.84
N PRO A 507 -0.68 25.45 9.94
CA PRO A 507 -0.80 26.13 8.66
C PRO A 507 -1.04 27.62 8.85
N PRO A 508 -0.56 28.47 7.93
CA PRO A 508 -0.81 29.90 8.01
C PRO A 508 -2.32 30.17 7.95
N PRO A 509 -2.85 31.10 8.78
CA PRO A 509 -4.24 31.51 8.72
C PRO A 509 -4.55 32.42 7.51
N ILE A 510 -3.54 32.72 6.68
CA ILE A 510 -3.62 33.58 5.50
C ILE A 510 -3.48 32.71 4.25
N ASP A 511 -4.41 32.86 3.31
CA ASP A 511 -4.24 32.41 1.93
C ASP A 511 -3.48 33.49 1.14
N TYR A 512 -2.17 33.34 1.01
CA TYR A 512 -1.34 34.33 0.33
C TYR A 512 -1.60 34.38 -1.18
N ARG A 513 -2.15 33.31 -1.79
CA ARG A 513 -2.53 33.32 -3.20
C ARG A 513 -3.67 34.30 -3.41
N VAL A 514 -4.71 34.21 -2.60
CA VAL A 514 -5.86 35.15 -2.63
C VAL A 514 -5.39 36.57 -2.32
N ARG A 515 -4.52 36.75 -1.31
CA ARG A 515 -3.99 38.09 -0.98
C ARG A 515 -3.24 38.72 -2.15
N ARG A 516 -2.44 37.97 -2.90
CA ARG A 516 -1.75 38.48 -4.10
C ARG A 516 -2.72 38.86 -5.22
N VAL A 517 -3.75 38.05 -5.47
CA VAL A 517 -4.79 38.37 -6.47
C VAL A 517 -5.52 39.65 -6.11
N VAL A 518 -5.94 39.81 -4.86
CA VAL A 518 -6.60 41.06 -4.39
C VAL A 518 -5.62 42.23 -4.41
N GLY A 519 -4.36 41.99 -4.04
CA GLY A 519 -3.31 43.01 -4.00
C GLY A 519 -2.83 43.48 -5.37
N ASP A 520 -3.21 42.80 -6.45
CA ASP A 520 -2.96 43.25 -7.82
C ASP A 520 -3.84 44.48 -8.16
N ASP A 521 -5.03 44.59 -7.55
CA ASP A 521 -5.88 45.78 -7.61
C ASP A 521 -5.40 46.86 -6.61
N VAL A 522 -4.36 47.58 -7.03
CA VAL A 522 -3.76 48.67 -6.24
C VAL A 522 -4.77 49.79 -5.94
N ALA A 523 -5.75 50.04 -6.81
CA ALA A 523 -6.77 51.05 -6.61
C ALA A 523 -7.73 50.67 -5.47
N LEU A 524 -8.07 49.38 -5.36
CA LEU A 524 -8.85 48.86 -4.24
C LEU A 524 -8.10 49.01 -2.91
N LEU A 525 -6.79 48.73 -2.88
CA LEU A 525 -5.98 48.93 -1.67
C LEU A 525 -5.89 50.40 -1.28
N ALA A 526 -5.71 51.31 -2.25
CA ALA A 526 -5.71 52.74 -2.02
C ALA A 526 -7.04 53.23 -1.44
N LYS A 527 -8.17 52.78 -2.02
CA LYS A 527 -9.52 53.07 -1.50
C LYS A 527 -9.70 52.57 -0.08
N ALA A 528 -9.16 51.40 0.27
CA ALA A 528 -9.23 50.87 1.62
C ALA A 528 -8.47 51.74 2.62
N LEU A 529 -7.30 52.27 2.25
CA LEU A 529 -6.54 53.21 3.07
C LEU A 529 -7.27 54.54 3.28
N ASP A 530 -7.86 55.10 2.23
CA ASP A 530 -8.66 56.34 2.33
C ASP A 530 -9.91 56.12 3.20
N CYS A 531 -10.60 54.99 3.02
CA CYS A 531 -11.76 54.62 3.83
C CYS A 531 -11.41 54.40 5.31
N ALA A 532 -10.18 53.97 5.61
CA ALA A 532 -9.67 53.81 6.97
C ALA A 532 -9.21 55.13 7.60
N GLY A 533 -8.91 56.13 6.77
CA GLY A 533 -8.36 57.43 7.17
C GLY A 533 -9.30 58.62 7.00
N ARG A 534 -10.63 58.42 7.06
CA ARG A 534 -11.66 59.42 6.68
C ARG A 534 -11.48 60.83 7.26
N ASP A 535 -10.82 60.96 8.40
CA ASP A 535 -10.59 62.24 9.10
C ASP A 535 -9.20 62.86 8.82
N ARG A 536 -8.48 62.35 7.82
CA ARG A 536 -7.13 62.76 7.44
C ARG A 536 -7.04 62.99 5.91
N PRO A 537 -6.07 63.78 5.43
CA PRO A 537 -5.87 63.99 3.99
C PRO A 537 -5.69 62.64 3.25
N PRO A 538 -6.03 62.57 1.94
CA PRO A 538 -6.07 61.31 1.19
C PRO A 538 -4.76 60.54 1.28
N TYR A 539 -4.80 59.35 1.87
CA TYR A 539 -3.61 58.53 2.09
C TYR A 539 -3.16 57.84 0.80
N ALA A 540 -4.06 57.65 -0.17
CA ALA A 540 -3.74 57.17 -1.52
C ALA A 540 -2.68 58.05 -2.23
N SER A 541 -2.56 59.33 -1.85
CA SER A 541 -1.54 60.24 -2.38
C SER A 541 -0.14 60.02 -1.81
N ARG A 542 0.04 59.10 -0.86
CA ARG A 542 1.33 58.76 -0.23
C ARG A 542 1.80 57.37 -0.67
N PRO A 543 2.59 57.26 -1.76
CA PRO A 543 3.02 55.99 -2.33
C PRO A 543 3.68 55.04 -1.32
N ASP A 544 4.43 55.56 -0.36
CA ASP A 544 5.12 54.72 0.64
C ASP A 544 4.16 54.05 1.64
N LEU A 545 3.02 54.68 1.95
CA LEU A 545 1.98 54.05 2.78
C LEU A 545 1.31 52.91 2.03
N LEU A 546 0.98 53.15 0.75
CA LEU A 546 0.36 52.16 -0.12
C LEU A 546 1.29 50.97 -0.35
N ARG A 547 2.57 51.22 -0.65
CA ARG A 547 3.62 50.21 -0.77
C ARG A 547 3.72 49.36 0.50
N ARG A 548 3.79 50.01 1.67
CA ARG A 548 3.94 49.28 2.94
C ARG A 548 2.69 48.47 3.29
N PHE A 549 1.50 49.01 3.05
CA PHE A 549 0.26 48.28 3.24
C PHE A 549 0.21 47.04 2.32
N TRP A 550 0.59 47.19 1.05
CA TRP A 550 0.66 46.09 0.09
C TRP A 550 1.65 44.99 0.53
N GLU A 551 2.86 45.35 0.99
CA GLU A 551 3.85 44.37 1.49
C GLU A 551 3.29 43.53 2.65
N LEU A 552 2.67 44.20 3.63
CA LEU A 552 2.09 43.53 4.80
C LEU A 552 0.91 42.64 4.41
N PHE A 553 0.05 43.11 3.51
CA PHE A 553 -1.16 42.43 3.10
C PHE A 553 -0.88 41.19 2.23
N THR A 554 0.09 41.27 1.32
CA THR A 554 0.42 40.21 0.35
C THR A 554 1.56 39.30 0.78
N GLY A 555 2.35 39.68 1.79
CA GLY A 555 3.64 39.06 2.08
C GLY A 555 4.65 39.24 0.94
N GLY A 556 4.46 40.27 0.10
CA GLY A 556 5.34 40.61 -1.01
C GLY A 556 6.43 41.60 -0.64
N ASP A 557 7.28 41.86 -1.62
CA ASP A 557 8.24 42.96 -1.58
C ASP A 557 7.98 43.86 -2.80
N VAL A 558 8.03 45.18 -2.60
CA VAL A 558 7.69 46.13 -3.68
C VAL A 558 8.61 46.01 -4.89
N ALA A 559 9.74 45.33 -4.79
CA ALA A 559 10.56 44.93 -5.94
C ALA A 559 9.83 44.02 -6.94
N PHE A 560 8.83 43.27 -6.48
CA PHE A 560 8.03 42.33 -7.28
C PHE A 560 6.54 42.71 -7.33
N GLY A 561 6.19 43.91 -6.88
CA GLY A 561 4.80 44.38 -6.85
C GLY A 561 4.28 44.80 -8.23
N PRO A 562 2.97 45.11 -8.33
CA PRO A 562 2.38 45.70 -9.52
C PRO A 562 3.10 46.99 -9.94
N GLN A 563 3.12 47.28 -11.24
CA GLN A 563 3.85 48.40 -11.83
C GLN A 563 3.57 49.76 -11.15
N ALA A 564 2.33 49.97 -10.67
CA ALA A 564 1.93 51.21 -9.99
C ALA A 564 2.65 51.48 -8.66
N ILE A 565 3.15 50.45 -7.98
CA ILE A 565 3.84 50.58 -6.68
C ILE A 565 5.28 50.05 -6.70
N ALA A 566 5.68 49.38 -7.78
CA ALA A 566 6.95 48.70 -7.88
C ALA A 566 8.16 49.64 -7.80
N LEU A 567 9.18 49.23 -7.05
CA LEU A 567 10.47 49.92 -6.96
C LEU A 567 11.58 48.92 -7.28
N LYS A 568 12.43 49.21 -8.26
CA LYS A 568 13.54 48.30 -8.62
C LYS A 568 14.51 48.15 -7.45
N ASP A 569 14.88 46.91 -7.12
CA ASP A 569 15.70 46.56 -5.95
C ASP A 569 17.12 47.16 -5.95
N ASN A 570 17.60 47.59 -7.12
CA ASN A 570 18.88 48.26 -7.32
C ASN A 570 18.80 49.80 -7.34
N ASN A 571 17.62 50.39 -7.09
CA ASN A 571 17.42 51.84 -7.09
C ASN A 571 17.56 52.46 -5.69
N ALA A 572 18.05 53.70 -5.62
CA ALA A 572 18.09 54.52 -4.41
C ALA A 572 16.70 54.70 -3.77
N ASP A 573 15.64 54.81 -4.58
CA ASP A 573 14.26 54.91 -4.06
C ASP A 573 13.85 53.66 -3.27
N TYR A 574 14.23 52.48 -3.78
CA TYR A 574 14.01 51.22 -3.07
C TYR A 574 14.80 51.19 -1.76
N ALA A 575 16.07 51.57 -1.78
CA ALA A 575 16.91 51.60 -0.59
C ALA A 575 16.38 52.56 0.48
N ASN A 576 15.87 53.73 0.08
CA ASN A 576 15.26 54.71 0.97
C ASN A 576 13.95 54.18 1.58
N PHE A 577 13.08 53.60 0.75
CA PHE A 577 11.86 52.96 1.21
C PHE A 577 12.15 51.78 2.17
N ALA A 578 13.12 50.93 1.84
CA ALA A 578 13.50 49.79 2.66
C ALA A 578 14.02 50.20 4.05
N LYS A 579 14.67 51.36 4.17
CA LYS A 579 15.09 51.96 5.45
C LYS A 579 13.90 52.52 6.25
N SER A 580 12.95 53.16 5.58
CA SER A 580 11.81 53.85 6.24
C SER A 580 10.62 52.92 6.54
N ARG A 581 10.48 51.77 5.87
CA ARG A 581 9.31 50.87 5.98
C ARG A 581 8.97 50.41 7.40
N GLY A 582 9.99 50.24 8.25
CA GLY A 582 9.81 49.86 9.65
C GLY A 582 9.17 50.98 10.46
N GLN A 583 9.61 52.23 10.23
CA GLN A 583 9.04 53.41 10.86
C GLN A 583 7.61 53.67 10.34
N ILE A 584 7.40 53.56 9.03
CA ILE A 584 6.06 53.69 8.41
C ILE A 584 5.07 52.72 9.05
N TYR A 585 5.48 51.46 9.30
CA TYR A 585 4.61 50.50 9.98
C TYR A 585 4.28 50.92 11.41
N LYS A 586 5.28 51.36 12.20
CA LYS A 586 5.06 51.83 13.57
C LYS A 586 4.08 53.01 13.62
N ASP A 587 4.24 53.97 12.72
CA ASP A 587 3.43 55.20 12.69
C ASP A 587 2.00 54.95 12.20
N HIS A 588 1.79 53.91 11.38
CA HIS A 588 0.52 53.67 10.68
C HIS A 588 -0.10 52.28 10.92
N ALA A 589 0.34 51.52 11.93
CA ALA A 589 -0.14 50.15 12.19
C ALA A 589 -1.67 50.08 12.33
N GLN A 590 -2.28 51.02 13.07
CA GLN A 590 -3.73 51.06 13.27
C GLN A 590 -4.47 51.34 11.97
N LEU A 591 -3.97 52.28 11.14
CA LEU A 591 -4.54 52.58 9.84
C LEU A 591 -4.57 51.34 8.95
N PHE A 592 -3.47 50.59 8.91
CA PHE A 592 -3.38 49.36 8.12
C PHE A 592 -4.32 48.26 8.63
N ALA A 593 -4.48 48.11 9.95
CA ALA A 593 -5.44 47.17 10.54
C ALA A 593 -6.88 47.54 10.16
N THR A 594 -7.25 48.82 10.22
CA THR A 594 -8.58 49.30 9.82
C THR A 594 -8.82 49.12 8.31
N ALA A 595 -7.83 49.40 7.46
CA ALA A 595 -7.92 49.20 6.02
C ALA A 595 -8.10 47.70 5.68
N HIS A 596 -7.39 46.81 6.35
CA HIS A 596 -7.59 45.36 6.22
C HIS A 596 -8.98 44.92 6.66
N GLY A 597 -9.48 45.44 7.80
CA GLY A 597 -10.85 45.19 8.26
C GLY A 597 -11.94 45.76 7.34
N TYR A 598 -11.63 46.79 6.53
CA TYR A 598 -12.51 47.25 5.45
C TYR A 598 -12.56 46.22 4.32
N LEU A 599 -11.40 45.76 3.83
CA LEU A 599 -11.32 44.75 2.76
C LEU A 599 -12.03 43.45 3.15
N ALA A 600 -11.87 42.98 4.39
CA ALA A 600 -12.52 41.77 4.89
C ALA A 600 -14.06 41.83 4.96
N ARG A 601 -14.64 43.05 4.95
CA ARG A 601 -16.09 43.26 4.97
C ARG A 601 -16.69 43.45 3.58
N LEU A 602 -15.87 43.62 2.54
CA LEU A 602 -16.36 43.75 1.17
C LEU A 602 -16.92 42.41 0.68
N ARG A 603 -18.21 42.38 0.31
CA ARG A 603 -18.82 41.19 -0.29
C ARG A 603 -18.05 40.82 -1.57
N GLY A 604 -17.65 39.54 -1.66
CA GLY A 604 -16.91 39.01 -2.81
C GLY A 604 -15.38 39.03 -2.67
N VAL A 605 -14.83 39.66 -1.62
CA VAL A 605 -13.38 39.66 -1.34
C VAL A 605 -13.08 38.66 -0.21
N ALA A 606 -12.58 37.46 -0.56
CA ALA A 606 -12.34 36.38 0.38
C ALA A 606 -11.01 36.54 1.17
N VAL A 607 -10.84 37.66 1.87
CA VAL A 607 -9.59 37.96 2.62
C VAL A 607 -9.73 37.59 4.10
N GLY A 608 -9.47 36.32 4.41
CA GLY A 608 -9.44 35.79 5.78
C GLY A 608 -8.09 36.00 6.49
N GLY A 609 -8.06 35.76 7.81
CA GLY A 609 -6.86 35.81 8.64
C GLY A 609 -6.39 37.22 9.04
N PRO A 610 -5.29 37.35 9.78
CA PRO A 610 -4.72 38.64 10.19
C PRO A 610 -4.18 39.44 8.99
N LEU A 611 -3.83 40.72 9.20
CA LEU A 611 -3.20 41.56 8.16
C LEU A 611 -1.90 40.94 7.65
N TYR A 612 -1.03 40.54 8.59
CA TYR A 612 0.20 39.79 8.33
C TYR A 612 0.32 38.68 9.38
N TRP A 613 1.12 37.66 9.09
CA TRP A 613 1.37 36.53 9.98
C TRP A 613 2.83 36.10 9.84
N ILE A 614 3.43 35.60 10.92
CA ILE A 614 4.78 35.02 10.94
C ILE A 614 4.66 33.64 11.61
N PRO A 615 5.37 32.60 11.13
CA PRO A 615 5.39 31.30 11.78
C PRO A 615 5.85 31.41 13.24
N PRO A 616 5.22 30.68 14.16
CA PRO A 616 5.65 30.61 15.56
C PRO A 616 6.99 29.88 15.74
#